data_AF-A0A3P7PD79-F1
#
_entry.id   AF-A0A3P7PD79-F1
#
_cell.length_a   1.000
_cell.length_b   1.000
_cell.length_c   1.000
_cell.angle_alpha   90.00
_cell.angle_beta   90.00
_cell.angle_gamma   90.00
#
_symmetry.space_group_name_H-M   'P 1'
#
loop_
_entity.id
_entity.type
_entity.pdbx_description
1 polymer ?
#
loop_
_entity_poly.entity_id
_entity_poly.type
_entity_poly.pdbx_seq_one_letter_code
_entity_poly.pdbx_strand_id
1 'polypeptide(L)'
;MLDEYELVLVLIGFLMAFLLAFGIGANDVANTFGTSVGAKVLTLRAACTLASICELAGSILLGGHVSKTIKAGIVDISRFNNSVDGATLLMQGQVSSLAGACIWMLIATFFRLPVSGTHSIVGATAGFGLVQFGLQGIKWMGLLKIVLSWFISPILSGAVSFFIFFFIKQFVLSKERPLEPALRSLPFIFACTIIVNVFSVLFGGIPRYVELLKQRELDGWNGTSDFDQPSRFQSFFKNAYNGFLDFVHCRVCHKGQTLDTESGLHGSTSGECFICWIRYFG
;
A
#
# COMPACT_ATOMS: atom_id res chain seq x y z
N MET A 1 28.40 -11.90 0.21
CA MET A 1 28.29 -11.19 1.50
C MET A 1 28.02 -9.74 1.13
N LEU A 2 26.90 -9.16 1.55
CA LEU A 2 26.58 -7.76 1.23
C LEU A 2 27.62 -6.86 1.91
N ASP A 3 28.14 -5.89 1.19
CA ASP A 3 29.03 -4.90 1.77
C ASP A 3 28.26 -4.00 2.75
N GLU A 4 28.98 -3.34 3.68
CA GLU A 4 28.39 -2.49 4.72
C GLU A 4 27.48 -1.39 4.12
N TYR A 5 27.86 -0.83 2.96
CA TYR A 5 27.05 0.17 2.26
C TYR A 5 25.73 -0.39 1.70
N GLU A 6 25.72 -1.64 1.22
CA GLU A 6 24.52 -2.27 0.67
C GLU A 6 23.50 -2.56 1.78
N LEU A 7 24.00 -2.97 2.96
CA LEU A 7 23.17 -3.19 4.14
C LEU A 7 22.48 -1.89 4.58
N VAL A 8 23.21 -0.77 4.60
CA VAL A 8 22.65 0.55 4.94
C VAL A 8 21.57 0.96 3.93
N LEU A 9 21.79 0.74 2.64
CA LEU A 9 20.79 1.03 1.60
C LEU A 9 19.52 0.20 1.77
N VAL A 10 19.64 -1.08 2.13
CA VAL A 10 18.48 -1.95 2.40
C VAL A 10 17.72 -1.43 3.62
N LEU A 11 18.40 -1.07 4.71
CA LEU A 11 17.77 -0.52 5.91
C LEU A 11 16.99 0.76 5.62
N ILE A 12 17.61 1.70 4.89
CA ILE A 12 16.95 2.94 4.46
C ILE A 12 15.78 2.62 3.52
N GLY A 13 15.97 1.70 2.57
CA GLY A 13 14.92 1.26 1.66
C GLY A 13 13.69 0.71 2.38
N PHE A 14 13.89 -0.12 3.41
CA PHE A 14 12.79 -0.62 4.25
C PHE A 14 12.07 0.49 5.00
N LEU A 15 12.81 1.42 5.59
CA LEU A 15 12.22 2.58 6.28
C LEU A 15 11.39 3.43 5.32
N MET A 16 11.93 3.74 4.13
CA MET A 16 11.23 4.53 3.13
C MET A 16 10.01 3.79 2.55
N ALA A 17 10.09 2.47 2.34
CA ALA A 17 8.97 1.66 1.91
C ALA A 17 7.84 1.65 2.96
N PHE A 18 8.18 1.55 4.24
CA PHE A 18 7.21 1.63 5.34
C PHE A 18 6.50 2.99 5.38
N LEU A 19 7.27 4.08 5.30
CA LEU A 19 6.72 5.44 5.29
C LEU A 19 5.86 5.71 4.04
N LEU A 20 6.29 5.21 2.87
CA LEU A 20 5.50 5.30 1.64
C LEU A 20 4.19 4.52 1.77
N ALA A 21 4.23 3.29 2.29
CA ALA A 21 3.03 2.48 2.52
C ALA A 21 2.05 3.16 3.49
N PHE A 22 2.56 3.79 4.54
CA PHE A 22 1.75 4.62 5.45
C PHE A 22 1.12 5.81 4.71
N GLY A 23 1.89 6.54 3.91
CA GLY A 23 1.39 7.68 3.13
C GLY A 23 0.33 7.29 2.10
N ILE A 24 0.53 6.17 1.40
CA ILE A 24 -0.45 5.62 0.45
C ILE A 24 -1.73 5.23 1.19
N GLY A 25 -1.64 4.46 2.28
CA GLY A 25 -2.80 4.07 3.07
C GLY A 25 -3.58 5.26 3.60
N ALA A 26 -2.90 6.30 4.10
CA ALA A 26 -3.55 7.51 4.57
C ALA A 26 -4.31 8.28 3.45
N ASN A 27 -3.79 8.25 2.22
CA ASN A 27 -4.45 8.90 1.07
C ASN A 27 -5.63 8.07 0.54
N ASP A 28 -5.47 6.74 0.47
CA ASP A 28 -6.39 5.86 -0.25
C ASP A 28 -7.59 5.38 0.58
N VAL A 29 -7.51 5.37 1.93
CA VAL A 29 -8.65 4.97 2.78
C VAL A 29 -9.91 5.79 2.51
N ALA A 30 -9.76 7.08 2.18
CA ALA A 30 -10.87 7.95 1.85
C ALA A 30 -11.59 7.52 0.55
N ASN A 31 -10.86 6.94 -0.41
CA ASN A 31 -11.41 6.51 -1.70
C ASN A 31 -12.35 5.30 -1.53
N THR A 32 -12.01 4.37 -0.63
CA THR A 32 -12.79 3.13 -0.42
C THR A 32 -13.91 3.30 0.60
N PHE A 33 -13.67 4.03 1.70
CA PHE A 33 -14.62 4.13 2.82
C PHE A 33 -15.34 5.49 2.93
N GLY A 34 -15.01 6.47 2.08
CA GLY A 34 -15.59 7.80 2.13
C GLY A 34 -17.12 7.82 1.98
N THR A 35 -17.67 6.96 1.11
CA THR A 35 -19.13 6.85 0.91
C THR A 35 -19.83 6.23 2.12
N SER A 36 -19.29 5.15 2.70
CA SER A 36 -19.88 4.47 3.86
C SER A 36 -19.83 5.32 5.14
N VAL A 37 -18.74 6.07 5.35
CA VAL A 37 -18.62 7.01 6.47
C VAL A 37 -19.50 8.24 6.24
N GLY A 38 -19.53 8.78 5.01
CA GLY A 38 -20.40 9.91 4.65
C GLY A 38 -21.89 9.61 4.79
N ALA A 39 -22.31 8.39 4.49
CA ALA A 39 -23.67 7.89 4.69
C ALA A 39 -24.00 7.55 6.16
N LYS A 40 -23.06 7.71 7.09
CA LYS A 40 -23.17 7.35 8.52
C LYS A 40 -23.48 5.87 8.77
N VAL A 41 -23.14 5.01 7.82
CA VAL A 41 -23.28 3.54 7.95
C VAL A 41 -22.15 2.98 8.82
N LEU A 42 -20.95 3.57 8.71
CA LEU A 42 -19.78 3.19 9.50
C LEU A 42 -19.19 4.40 10.23
N THR A 43 -18.67 4.16 11.43
CA THR A 43 -17.86 5.17 12.14
C THR A 43 -16.46 5.23 11.54
N LEU A 44 -15.80 6.39 11.68
CA LEU A 44 -14.42 6.55 11.19
C LEU A 44 -13.45 5.52 11.80
N ARG A 45 -13.62 5.17 13.09
CA ARG A 45 -12.78 4.15 13.75
C ARG A 45 -12.97 2.77 13.11
N ALA A 46 -14.21 2.35 12.91
CA ALA A 46 -14.52 1.07 12.29
C ALA A 46 -14.02 0.99 10.84
N ALA A 47 -14.19 2.07 10.07
CA ALA A 47 -13.69 2.16 8.71
C ALA A 47 -12.16 1.99 8.64
N CYS A 48 -11.40 2.65 9.53
CA CYS A 48 -9.94 2.49 9.57
C CYS A 48 -9.49 1.08 9.95
N THR A 49 -10.17 0.43 10.90
CA THR A 49 -9.85 -0.96 11.30
C THR A 49 -10.12 -1.94 10.15
N LEU A 50 -11.27 -1.82 9.50
CA LEU A 50 -11.62 -2.68 8.36
C LEU A 50 -10.68 -2.43 7.17
N ALA A 51 -10.36 -1.17 6.87
CA ALA A 51 -9.42 -0.82 5.81
C ALA A 51 -8.05 -1.48 6.05
N SER A 52 -7.54 -1.42 7.27
CA SER A 52 -6.23 -1.99 7.60
C SER A 52 -6.17 -3.50 7.34
N ILE A 53 -7.24 -4.24 7.69
CA ILE A 53 -7.33 -5.68 7.46
C ILE A 53 -7.46 -6.00 5.96
N CYS A 54 -8.36 -5.31 5.26
CA CYS A 54 -8.64 -5.57 3.84
C CYS A 54 -7.46 -5.17 2.94
N GLU A 55 -6.83 -4.02 3.19
CA GLU A 55 -5.66 -3.55 2.43
C GLU A 55 -4.44 -4.46 2.66
N LEU A 56 -4.20 -4.89 3.91
CA LEU A 56 -3.14 -5.85 4.20
C LEU A 56 -3.39 -7.18 3.48
N ALA A 57 -4.61 -7.72 3.57
CA ALA A 57 -4.97 -8.96 2.87
C ALA A 57 -4.82 -8.81 1.34
N GLY A 58 -5.30 -7.71 0.76
CA GLY A 58 -5.18 -7.43 -0.67
C GLY A 58 -3.72 -7.31 -1.12
N SER A 59 -2.88 -6.62 -0.34
CA SER A 59 -1.45 -6.46 -0.64
C SER A 59 -0.71 -7.79 -0.70
N ILE A 60 -1.02 -8.73 0.21
CA ILE A 60 -0.43 -10.07 0.25
C ILE A 60 -0.94 -10.93 -0.91
N LEU A 61 -2.25 -10.89 -1.17
CA LEU A 61 -2.89 -11.78 -2.14
C LEU A 61 -2.67 -11.34 -3.60
N LEU A 62 -2.61 -10.05 -3.89
CA LEU A 62 -2.61 -9.50 -5.26
C LEU A 62 -1.43 -8.56 -5.56
N GLY A 63 -0.70 -8.07 -4.55
CA GLY A 63 0.32 -7.02 -4.70
C GLY A 63 1.54 -7.41 -5.54
N GLY A 64 1.82 -8.71 -5.69
CA GLY A 64 2.99 -9.19 -6.45
C GLY A 64 2.97 -8.82 -7.93
N HIS A 65 1.78 -8.75 -8.56
CA HIS A 65 1.66 -8.47 -10.00
C HIS A 65 2.01 -7.01 -10.34
N VAL A 66 1.52 -6.07 -9.52
CA VAL A 66 1.80 -4.64 -9.68
C VAL A 66 3.26 -4.35 -9.36
N SER A 67 3.80 -4.96 -8.30
CA SER A 67 5.20 -4.81 -7.91
C SER A 67 6.18 -5.23 -9.01
N LYS A 68 5.87 -6.33 -9.73
CA LYS A 68 6.69 -6.78 -10.89
C LYS A 68 6.66 -5.77 -12.03
N THR A 69 5.50 -5.18 -12.30
CA THR A 69 5.34 -4.16 -13.35
C THR A 69 6.12 -2.90 -13.01
N ILE A 70 6.12 -2.44 -11.75
CA ILE A 70 6.94 -1.28 -11.34
C ILE A 70 8.43 -1.61 -11.47
N LYS A 71 8.87 -2.76 -10.96
CA LYS A 71 10.28 -3.18 -10.99
C LYS A 71 10.84 -3.29 -12.41
N ALA A 72 10.11 -3.93 -13.33
CA ALA A 72 10.66 -4.35 -14.63
C ALA A 72 9.99 -3.73 -15.87
N GLY A 73 8.84 -3.07 -15.69
CA GLY A 73 8.05 -2.49 -16.78
C GLY A 73 8.43 -1.05 -17.13
N ILE A 74 9.13 -0.34 -16.25
CA ILE A 74 9.43 1.09 -16.41
C ILE A 74 10.87 1.31 -16.87
N VAL A 75 11.83 0.67 -16.19
CA VAL A 75 13.26 0.81 -16.45
C VAL A 75 13.83 -0.49 -17.02
N ASP A 76 14.81 -0.36 -17.93
CA ASP A 76 15.46 -1.51 -18.54
C ASP A 76 16.54 -2.14 -17.66
N ILE A 77 16.14 -3.16 -16.89
CA ILE A 77 17.03 -3.93 -16.01
C ILE A 77 18.22 -4.55 -16.76
N SER A 78 18.07 -4.89 -18.05
CA SER A 78 19.14 -5.54 -18.82
C SER A 78 20.40 -4.68 -18.94
N ARG A 79 20.25 -3.34 -18.88
CA ARG A 79 21.37 -2.40 -18.93
C ARG A 79 22.17 -2.35 -17.63
N PHE A 80 21.52 -2.62 -16.50
CA PHE A 80 22.21 -2.74 -15.23
C PHE A 80 23.08 -4.01 -15.20
N ASN A 81 22.63 -5.12 -15.77
CA ASN A 81 23.44 -6.36 -15.83
C ASN A 81 24.75 -6.19 -16.62
N ASN A 82 24.80 -5.25 -17.57
CA ASN A 82 25.99 -4.98 -18.38
C ASN A 82 26.90 -3.89 -17.78
N SER A 83 26.51 -3.28 -16.65
CA SER A 83 27.24 -2.20 -16.00
C SER A 83 28.09 -2.75 -14.84
N VAL A 84 29.27 -2.16 -14.65
CA VAL A 84 30.06 -2.38 -13.42
C VAL A 84 29.21 -1.89 -12.23
N ASP A 85 29.02 -2.72 -11.22
CA ASP A 85 28.19 -2.47 -10.03
C ASP A 85 26.70 -2.20 -10.31
N GLY A 86 26.17 -2.78 -11.40
CA GLY A 86 24.77 -2.59 -11.80
C GLY A 86 23.72 -2.96 -10.74
N ALA A 87 23.99 -3.97 -9.89
CA ALA A 87 23.10 -4.35 -8.81
C ALA A 87 22.97 -3.25 -7.75
N THR A 88 24.10 -2.68 -7.31
CA THR A 88 24.17 -1.58 -6.36
C THR A 88 23.51 -0.32 -6.92
N LEU A 89 23.78 0.01 -8.20
CA LEU A 89 23.14 1.15 -8.88
C LEU A 89 21.62 1.00 -8.94
N LEU A 90 21.14 -0.20 -9.23
CA LEU A 90 19.70 -0.48 -9.23
C LEU A 90 19.12 -0.32 -7.82
N MET A 91 19.79 -0.82 -6.78
CA MET A 91 19.36 -0.63 -5.39
C MET A 91 19.26 0.84 -5.01
N GLN A 92 20.28 1.64 -5.32
CA GLN A 92 20.26 3.09 -5.10
C GLN A 92 19.11 3.78 -5.86
N GLY A 93 18.87 3.38 -7.11
CA GLY A 93 17.75 3.87 -7.91
C GLY A 93 16.38 3.52 -7.32
N GLN A 94 16.20 2.33 -6.76
CA GLN A 94 14.95 1.95 -6.10
C GLN A 94 14.76 2.69 -4.77
N VAL A 95 15.81 2.83 -3.95
CA VAL A 95 15.76 3.58 -2.70
C VAL A 95 15.43 5.07 -2.95
N SER A 96 16.04 5.67 -3.98
CA SER A 96 15.73 7.06 -4.36
C SER A 96 14.30 7.21 -4.91
N SER A 97 13.80 6.22 -5.65
CA SER A 97 12.42 6.20 -6.12
C SER A 97 11.42 6.12 -4.97
N LEU A 98 11.67 5.23 -4.00
CA LEU A 98 10.86 5.12 -2.78
C LEU A 98 10.89 6.43 -1.99
N ALA A 99 12.07 7.05 -1.85
CA ALA A 99 12.20 8.31 -1.14
C ALA A 99 11.44 9.46 -1.82
N GLY A 100 11.61 9.63 -3.14
CA GLY A 100 10.90 10.66 -3.91
C GLY A 100 9.39 10.49 -3.85
N ALA A 101 8.90 9.26 -4.06
CA ALA A 101 7.48 8.96 -3.94
C ALA A 101 6.95 9.19 -2.51
N CYS A 102 7.70 8.76 -1.49
CA CYS A 102 7.32 8.91 -0.08
C CYS A 102 7.17 10.39 0.31
N ILE A 103 8.18 11.22 0.01
CA ILE A 103 8.16 12.65 0.32
C ILE A 103 6.95 13.30 -0.34
N TRP A 104 6.72 13.02 -1.63
CA TRP A 104 5.56 13.57 -2.34
C TRP A 104 4.22 13.12 -1.74
N MET A 105 4.07 11.83 -1.41
CA MET A 105 2.85 11.31 -0.81
C MET A 105 2.56 11.90 0.57
N LEU A 106 3.59 12.10 1.40
CA LEU A 106 3.45 12.72 2.71
C LEU A 106 3.06 14.20 2.59
N ILE A 107 3.68 14.95 1.68
CA ILE A 107 3.35 16.34 1.38
C ILE A 107 1.89 16.45 0.90
N ALA A 108 1.49 15.63 -0.07
CA ALA A 108 0.12 15.65 -0.58
C ALA A 108 -0.91 15.31 0.49
N THR A 109 -0.62 14.31 1.34
CA THR A 109 -1.48 13.95 2.48
C THR A 109 -1.57 15.07 3.51
N PHE A 110 -0.47 15.77 3.79
CA PHE A 110 -0.45 16.93 4.68
C PHE A 110 -1.35 18.06 4.15
N PHE A 111 -1.30 18.33 2.85
CA PHE A 111 -2.19 19.30 2.19
C PHE A 111 -3.59 18.77 1.88
N ARG A 112 -3.92 17.53 2.29
CA ARG A 112 -5.21 16.87 2.05
C ARG A 112 -5.57 16.76 0.58
N LEU A 113 -4.57 16.61 -0.28
CA LEU A 113 -4.75 16.43 -1.72
C LEU A 113 -4.95 14.95 -2.03
N PRO A 114 -6.05 14.56 -2.69
CA PRO A 114 -6.20 13.20 -3.21
C PRO A 114 -5.26 13.03 -4.40
N VAL A 115 -4.24 12.19 -4.24
CA VAL A 115 -3.20 11.97 -5.26
C VAL A 115 -2.96 10.49 -5.46
N SER A 116 -2.52 10.10 -6.66
CA SER A 116 -2.22 8.70 -6.95
C SER A 116 -0.83 8.30 -6.47
N GLY A 117 -0.76 7.34 -5.54
CA GLY A 117 0.49 6.68 -5.16
C GLY A 117 1.18 5.99 -6.33
N THR A 118 0.40 5.38 -7.23
CA THR A 118 0.92 4.70 -8.43
C THR A 118 1.62 5.67 -9.37
N HIS A 119 1.04 6.85 -9.64
CA HIS A 119 1.71 7.87 -10.47
C HIS A 119 3.01 8.35 -9.82
N SER A 120 3.00 8.49 -8.50
CA SER A 120 4.15 8.96 -7.72
C SER A 120 5.34 8.01 -7.83
N ILE A 121 5.13 6.70 -7.61
CA ILE A 121 6.22 5.72 -7.71
C ILE A 121 6.64 5.46 -9.16
N VAL A 122 5.70 5.45 -10.12
CA VAL A 122 6.03 5.30 -11.55
C VAL A 122 6.88 6.48 -12.03
N GLY A 123 6.50 7.70 -11.67
CA GLY A 123 7.22 8.93 -12.00
C GLY A 123 8.62 8.96 -11.36
N ALA A 124 8.74 8.59 -10.08
CA ALA A 124 10.04 8.51 -9.41
C ALA A 124 10.95 7.43 -10.04
N THR A 125 10.39 6.28 -10.38
CA THR A 125 11.09 5.18 -11.07
C THR A 125 11.58 5.61 -12.45
N ALA A 126 10.73 6.30 -13.23
CA ALA A 126 11.14 6.86 -14.52
C ALA A 126 12.21 7.96 -14.33
N GLY A 127 12.10 8.79 -13.29
CA GLY A 127 13.05 9.84 -12.96
C GLY A 127 14.47 9.31 -12.76
N PHE A 128 14.67 8.28 -11.93
CA PHE A 128 16.02 7.73 -11.76
C PHE A 128 16.53 7.07 -13.05
N GLY A 129 15.66 6.39 -13.80
CA GLY A 129 16.05 5.77 -15.08
C GLY A 129 16.56 6.80 -16.08
N LEU A 130 15.91 7.97 -16.13
CA LEU A 130 16.34 9.11 -16.95
C LEU A 130 17.66 9.72 -16.46
N VAL A 131 17.86 9.84 -15.15
CA VAL A 131 19.12 10.36 -14.59
C VAL A 131 20.29 9.42 -14.88
N GLN A 132 20.09 8.10 -14.76
CA GLN A 132 21.16 7.13 -14.89
C GLN A 132 21.55 6.86 -16.35
N PHE A 133 20.58 6.75 -17.26
CA PHE A 133 20.81 6.27 -18.63
C PHE A 133 20.16 7.15 -19.71
N GLY A 134 19.59 8.30 -19.34
CA GLY A 134 18.85 9.17 -20.25
C GLY A 134 17.58 8.50 -20.80
N LEU A 135 17.11 8.99 -21.95
CA LEU A 135 15.90 8.48 -22.62
C LEU A 135 16.01 6.99 -23.00
N GLN A 136 17.22 6.45 -23.11
CA GLN A 136 17.46 5.05 -23.46
C GLN A 136 17.31 4.09 -22.27
N GLY A 137 17.28 4.60 -21.03
CA GLY A 137 17.05 3.81 -19.83
C GLY A 137 15.58 3.40 -19.62
N ILE A 138 14.67 4.05 -20.34
CA ILE A 138 13.22 3.90 -20.16
C ILE A 138 12.64 2.92 -21.17
N LYS A 139 11.83 1.99 -20.66
CA LYS A 139 11.00 1.10 -21.48
C LYS A 139 9.74 1.84 -21.92
N TRP A 140 9.85 2.62 -23.00
CA TRP A 140 8.75 3.44 -23.52
C TRP A 140 7.47 2.66 -23.79
N MET A 141 7.57 1.44 -24.34
CA MET A 141 6.39 0.60 -24.56
C MET A 141 5.74 0.10 -23.26
N GLY A 142 6.53 -0.13 -22.21
CA GLY A 142 6.01 -0.49 -20.90
C GLY A 142 5.34 0.70 -20.22
N LEU A 143 6.00 1.86 -20.24
CA LEU A 143 5.46 3.11 -19.71
C LEU A 143 4.17 3.52 -20.44
N LEU A 144 4.12 3.39 -21.77
CA LEU A 144 2.91 3.69 -22.55
C LEU A 144 1.73 2.80 -22.15
N LYS A 145 1.95 1.50 -21.91
CA LYS A 145 0.89 0.60 -21.42
C LYS A 145 0.35 1.03 -20.06
N ILE A 146 1.22 1.51 -19.16
CA ILE A 146 0.84 2.04 -17.85
C ILE A 146 0.03 3.33 -18.02
N VAL A 147 0.51 4.28 -18.84
CA VAL A 147 -0.21 5.54 -19.08
C VAL A 147 -1.58 5.28 -19.72
N LEU A 148 -1.67 4.38 -20.69
CA LEU A 148 -2.95 4.00 -21.30
C LEU A 148 -3.93 3.41 -20.27
N SER A 149 -3.45 2.61 -19.31
CA SER A 149 -4.33 2.05 -18.28
C SER A 149 -4.90 3.13 -17.37
N TRP A 150 -4.17 4.23 -17.11
CA TRP A 150 -4.67 5.35 -16.29
C TRP A 150 -5.89 6.05 -16.90
N PHE A 151 -6.04 6.04 -18.23
CA PHE A 151 -7.22 6.59 -18.91
C PHE A 151 -8.31 5.55 -19.10
N ILE A 152 -7.93 4.33 -19.47
CA ILE A 152 -8.90 3.25 -19.73
C ILE A 152 -9.63 2.84 -18.45
N SER A 153 -8.93 2.76 -17.30
CA SER A 153 -9.51 2.30 -16.05
C SER A 153 -10.66 3.19 -15.54
N PRO A 154 -10.54 4.53 -15.46
CA PRO A 154 -11.67 5.40 -15.10
C PRO A 154 -12.84 5.27 -16.07
N ILE A 155 -12.60 5.24 -17.39
CA ILE A 155 -13.65 5.12 -18.41
C ILE A 155 -14.43 3.81 -18.23
N LEU A 156 -13.71 2.69 -18.09
CA LEU A 156 -14.33 1.38 -17.90
C LEU A 156 -15.08 1.32 -16.56
N SER A 157 -14.50 1.86 -15.49
CA SER A 157 -15.15 1.92 -14.17
C SER A 157 -16.43 2.77 -14.19
N GLY A 158 -16.42 3.90 -14.92
CA GLY A 158 -17.59 4.74 -15.12
C GLY A 158 -18.70 4.04 -15.92
N ALA A 159 -18.34 3.31 -16.99
CA ALA A 159 -19.30 2.51 -17.73
C ALA A 159 -19.94 1.42 -16.86
N VAL A 160 -19.13 0.66 -16.11
CA VAL A 160 -19.63 -0.38 -15.20
C VAL A 160 -20.50 0.22 -14.09
N SER A 161 -20.08 1.34 -13.50
CA SER A 161 -20.86 2.06 -12.48
C SER A 161 -22.22 2.54 -13.03
N PHE A 162 -22.24 3.08 -14.24
CA PHE A 162 -23.47 3.48 -14.92
C PHE A 162 -24.43 2.30 -15.11
N PHE A 163 -23.94 1.16 -15.59
CA PHE A 163 -24.79 -0.04 -15.76
C PHE A 163 -25.32 -0.55 -14.43
N ILE A 164 -24.46 -0.68 -13.40
CA ILE A 164 -24.90 -1.12 -12.05
C ILE A 164 -25.97 -0.18 -11.51
N PHE A 165 -25.75 1.14 -11.60
CA PHE A 165 -26.73 2.13 -11.14
C PHE A 165 -28.04 2.05 -11.94
N PHE A 166 -27.95 1.88 -13.26
CA PHE A 166 -29.13 1.71 -14.11
C PHE A 166 -29.95 0.47 -13.71
N PHE A 167 -29.28 -0.67 -13.45
CA PHE A 167 -29.93 -1.87 -12.94
C PHE A 167 -30.60 -1.63 -11.59
N ILE A 168 -29.89 -1.04 -10.62
CA ILE A 168 -30.46 -0.73 -9.30
C ILE A 168 -31.66 0.22 -9.44
N LYS A 169 -31.55 1.26 -10.28
CA LYS A 169 -32.64 2.19 -10.52
C LYS A 169 -33.88 1.48 -11.05
N GLN A 170 -33.73 0.66 -12.09
CA GLN A 170 -34.85 0.01 -12.76
C GLN A 170 -35.51 -1.08 -11.91
N PHE A 171 -34.71 -1.90 -11.22
CA PHE A 171 -35.20 -3.08 -10.52
C PHE A 171 -35.53 -2.82 -9.04
N VAL A 172 -34.94 -1.80 -8.42
CA VAL A 172 -35.11 -1.47 -7.00
C VAL A 172 -35.81 -0.12 -6.80
N LEU A 173 -35.21 0.97 -7.29
CA LEU A 173 -35.66 2.33 -6.93
C LEU A 173 -36.98 2.73 -7.61
N SER A 174 -37.29 2.21 -8.79
CA SER A 174 -38.55 2.50 -9.50
C SER A 174 -39.77 1.72 -8.97
N LYS A 175 -39.63 0.91 -7.93
CA LYS A 175 -40.73 0.13 -7.34
C LYS A 175 -41.44 0.93 -6.24
N GLU A 176 -42.76 0.79 -6.14
CA GLU A 176 -43.59 1.47 -5.13
C GLU A 176 -43.13 1.21 -3.69
N ARG A 177 -42.62 0.00 -3.43
CA ARG A 177 -41.97 -0.40 -2.16
C ARG A 177 -40.53 -0.81 -2.42
N PRO A 178 -39.55 0.10 -2.39
CA PRO A 178 -38.18 -0.18 -2.83
C PRO A 178 -37.37 -1.04 -1.85
N LEU A 179 -37.77 -1.12 -0.58
CA LEU A 179 -37.01 -1.85 0.45
C LEU A 179 -36.96 -3.36 0.23
N GLU A 180 -38.08 -3.98 -0.13
CA GLU A 180 -38.15 -5.44 -0.31
C GLU A 180 -37.36 -5.91 -1.55
N PRO A 181 -37.48 -5.27 -2.73
CA PRO A 181 -36.60 -5.52 -3.87
C PRO A 181 -35.13 -5.26 -3.56
N ALA A 182 -34.81 -4.22 -2.78
CA ALA A 182 -33.44 -3.93 -2.38
C ALA A 182 -32.83 -5.11 -1.61
N LEU A 183 -33.52 -5.55 -0.55
CA LEU A 183 -33.07 -6.69 0.26
C LEU A 183 -32.95 -7.99 -0.55
N ARG A 184 -33.87 -8.22 -1.51
CA ARG A 184 -33.80 -9.38 -2.41
C ARG A 184 -32.64 -9.30 -3.41
N SER A 185 -32.23 -8.10 -3.81
CA SER A 185 -31.11 -7.89 -4.75
C SER A 185 -29.72 -7.97 -4.08
N LEU A 186 -29.61 -7.66 -2.79
CA LEU A 186 -28.35 -7.72 -2.03
C LEU A 186 -27.57 -9.04 -2.15
N PRO A 187 -28.16 -10.23 -1.94
CA PRO A 187 -27.40 -11.48 -2.02
C PRO A 187 -26.76 -11.70 -3.39
N PHE A 188 -27.41 -11.25 -4.47
CA PHE A 188 -26.85 -11.35 -5.81
C PHE A 188 -25.65 -10.41 -6.00
N ILE A 189 -25.77 -9.15 -5.56
CA ILE A 189 -24.69 -8.16 -5.64
C ILE A 189 -23.46 -8.63 -4.84
N PHE A 190 -23.68 -9.14 -3.61
CA PHE A 190 -22.60 -9.69 -2.79
C PHE A 190 -21.99 -10.94 -3.41
N ALA A 191 -22.81 -11.86 -3.94
CA ALA A 191 -22.32 -13.06 -4.62
C ALA A 191 -21.43 -12.70 -5.82
N CYS A 192 -21.87 -11.78 -6.69
CA CYS A 192 -21.04 -11.30 -7.80
C CYS A 192 -19.72 -10.69 -7.31
N THR A 193 -19.76 -9.88 -6.26
CA THR A 193 -18.56 -9.26 -5.69
C THR A 193 -17.59 -10.31 -5.14
N ILE A 194 -18.09 -11.32 -4.42
CA ILE A 194 -17.28 -12.42 -3.89
C ILE A 194 -16.67 -13.23 -5.04
N ILE A 195 -17.46 -13.58 -6.06
CA ILE A 195 -17.00 -14.35 -7.23
C ILE A 195 -15.84 -13.61 -7.92
N VAL A 196 -15.99 -12.30 -8.16
CA VAL A 196 -14.93 -11.51 -8.81
C VAL A 196 -13.67 -11.48 -7.96
N ASN A 197 -13.78 -11.21 -6.65
CA ASN A 197 -12.61 -11.16 -5.76
C ASN A 197 -11.91 -12.53 -5.65
N VAL A 198 -12.68 -13.61 -5.49
CA VAL A 198 -12.14 -14.97 -5.44
C VAL A 198 -11.45 -15.31 -6.76
N PHE A 199 -12.09 -15.02 -7.90
CA PHE A 199 -11.46 -15.22 -9.21
C PHE A 199 -10.15 -14.43 -9.34
N SER A 200 -10.13 -13.16 -8.97
CA SER A 200 -8.91 -12.34 -9.00
C SER A 200 -7.78 -12.93 -8.14
N VAL A 201 -8.09 -13.42 -6.94
CA VAL A 201 -7.10 -14.05 -6.06
C VAL A 201 -6.60 -15.39 -6.63
N LEU A 202 -7.52 -16.25 -7.11
CA LEU A 202 -7.17 -17.58 -7.63
C LEU A 202 -6.36 -17.51 -8.93
N PHE A 203 -6.68 -16.59 -9.83
CA PHE A 203 -6.03 -16.51 -11.14
C PHE A 203 -4.89 -15.48 -11.20
N GLY A 204 -5.02 -14.37 -10.45
CA GLY A 204 -4.02 -13.29 -10.42
C GLY A 204 -2.99 -13.42 -9.30
N GLY A 205 -3.41 -13.94 -8.14
CA GLY A 205 -2.60 -13.95 -6.91
C GLY A 205 -1.83 -15.25 -6.69
N ILE A 206 -2.55 -16.35 -6.43
CA ILE A 206 -2.00 -17.63 -5.96
C ILE A 206 -0.93 -18.22 -6.90
N PRO A 207 -1.11 -18.27 -8.24
CA PRO A 207 -0.12 -18.87 -9.12
C PRO A 207 1.24 -18.18 -9.04
N ARG A 208 1.25 -16.86 -8.79
CA ARG A 208 2.50 -16.09 -8.62
C ARG A 208 3.14 -16.34 -7.27
N TYR A 209 2.36 -16.47 -6.19
CA TYR A 209 2.90 -16.80 -4.87
C TYR A 209 3.57 -18.18 -4.90
N VAL A 210 2.94 -19.15 -5.55
CA VAL A 210 3.50 -20.50 -5.76
C VAL A 210 4.78 -20.45 -6.61
N GLU A 211 4.84 -19.63 -7.65
CA GLU A 211 6.06 -19.45 -8.46
C GLU A 211 7.22 -18.87 -7.64
N LEU A 212 6.95 -17.90 -6.75
CA LEU A 212 7.95 -17.34 -5.84
C LEU A 212 8.49 -18.38 -4.84
N LEU A 213 7.60 -19.22 -4.30
CA LEU A 213 8.01 -20.31 -3.40
C LEU A 213 8.85 -21.35 -4.14
N LYS A 214 8.44 -21.72 -5.35
CA LYS A 214 9.19 -22.67 -6.19
C LYS A 214 10.56 -22.14 -6.57
N GLN A 215 10.68 -20.83 -6.80
CA GLN A 215 11.95 -20.19 -7.09
C GLN A 215 12.88 -20.18 -5.86
N ARG A 216 12.35 -19.90 -4.65
CA ARG A 216 13.13 -20.06 -3.40
C ARG A 216 13.63 -21.48 -3.16
N GLU A 217 12.82 -22.48 -3.49
CA GLU A 217 13.20 -23.88 -3.35
C GLU A 217 14.33 -24.26 -4.34
N LEU A 218 14.27 -23.74 -5.58
CA LEU A 218 15.33 -23.90 -6.57
C LEU A 218 16.63 -23.16 -6.20
N ASP A 219 16.53 -22.03 -5.50
CA ASP A 219 17.68 -21.27 -5.00
C ASP A 219 18.35 -21.93 -3.76
N GLY A 220 17.90 -23.12 -3.34
CA GLY A 220 18.52 -23.90 -2.27
C GLY A 220 18.14 -23.44 -0.85
N TRP A 221 17.01 -22.76 -0.69
CA TRP A 221 16.52 -22.32 0.63
C TRP A 221 16.05 -23.51 1.47
N ASN A 222 16.95 -24.11 2.25
CA ASN A 222 16.60 -25.01 3.35
C ASN A 222 16.24 -24.14 4.55
N GLY A 223 14.94 -23.99 4.82
CA GLY A 223 14.35 -23.04 5.78
C GLY A 223 14.79 -23.11 7.26
N THR A 224 15.89 -23.80 7.57
CA THR A 224 16.48 -23.93 8.90
C THR A 224 17.88 -23.32 9.02
N SER A 225 18.65 -23.12 7.94
CA SER A 225 20.06 -22.72 8.06
C SER A 225 20.34 -21.21 8.04
N ASP A 226 19.40 -20.37 7.61
CA ASP A 226 19.58 -18.89 7.55
C ASP A 226 18.90 -18.11 8.68
N PHE A 227 18.12 -18.79 9.54
CA PHE A 227 17.49 -18.17 10.71
C PHE A 227 18.23 -18.46 12.03
N ASP A 228 19.32 -19.24 11.99
CA ASP A 228 20.06 -19.65 13.20
C ASP A 228 21.11 -18.63 13.66
N GLN A 229 21.16 -17.45 13.03
CA GLN A 229 21.78 -16.27 13.62
C GLN A 229 20.69 -15.25 13.97
N PRO A 230 20.54 -14.87 15.26
CA PRO A 230 19.70 -13.74 15.62
C PRO A 230 20.41 -12.47 15.11
N SER A 231 20.19 -12.14 13.84
CA SER A 231 20.62 -10.87 13.30
C SER A 231 19.90 -9.77 14.08
N ARG A 232 20.64 -8.77 14.52
CA ARG A 232 20.11 -7.54 15.15
C ARG A 232 18.90 -6.96 14.39
N PHE A 233 18.85 -7.20 13.07
CA PHE A 233 17.77 -6.86 12.17
C PHE A 233 16.41 -7.49 12.54
N GLN A 234 16.34 -8.79 12.85
CA GLN A 234 15.07 -9.42 13.24
C GLN A 234 14.56 -8.94 14.60
N SER A 235 15.47 -8.69 15.55
CA SER A 235 15.13 -8.09 16.84
C SER A 235 14.64 -6.64 16.67
N PHE A 236 15.24 -5.88 15.74
CA PHE A 236 14.77 -4.54 15.39
C PHE A 236 13.35 -4.54 14.81
N PHE A 237 13.03 -5.43 13.86
CA PHE A 237 11.67 -5.51 13.30
C PHE A 237 10.64 -5.95 14.33
N LYS A 238 10.99 -6.89 15.20
CA LYS A 238 10.11 -7.31 16.31
C LYS A 238 9.87 -6.15 17.27
N ASN A 239 10.90 -5.37 17.61
CA ASN A 239 10.78 -4.21 18.49
C ASN A 239 10.06 -3.02 17.82
N ALA A 240 10.28 -2.78 16.53
CA ALA A 240 9.60 -1.73 15.77
C ALA A 240 8.11 -2.05 15.53
N TYR A 241 7.78 -3.31 15.26
CA TYR A 241 6.41 -3.80 15.17
C TYR A 241 5.69 -3.66 16.51
N ASN A 242 6.34 -4.07 17.61
CA ASN A 242 5.78 -3.92 18.96
C ASN A 242 5.62 -2.44 19.35
N GLY A 243 6.60 -1.58 19.04
CA GLY A 243 6.50 -0.13 19.28
C GLY A 243 5.43 0.57 18.43
N PHE A 244 5.19 0.10 17.21
CA PHE A 244 4.07 0.56 16.38
C PHE A 244 2.73 0.10 16.94
N LEU A 245 2.62 -1.15 17.40
CA LEU A 245 1.43 -1.64 18.09
C LEU A 245 1.16 -0.84 19.37
N ASP A 246 2.19 -0.52 20.17
CA ASP A 246 2.07 0.29 21.37
C ASP A 246 1.65 1.74 21.05
N PHE A 247 2.16 2.33 19.96
CA PHE A 247 1.70 3.63 19.47
C PHE A 247 0.22 3.62 19.06
N VAL A 248 -0.22 2.56 18.36
CA VAL A 248 -1.62 2.37 17.97
C VAL A 248 -2.49 2.13 19.21
N HIS A 249 -2.04 1.33 20.18
CA HIS A 249 -2.74 1.06 21.44
C HIS A 249 -2.86 2.31 22.32
N CYS A 250 -1.81 3.15 22.38
CA CYS A 250 -1.80 4.39 23.14
C CYS A 250 -2.79 5.42 22.56
N ARG A 251 -2.97 5.46 21.22
CA ARG A 251 -4.01 6.27 20.56
C ARG A 251 -5.43 5.75 20.80
N VAL A 252 -5.59 4.45 21.04
CA VAL A 252 -6.88 3.82 21.37
C VAL A 252 -7.24 4.08 22.84
N CYS A 253 -6.27 4.02 23.77
CA CYS A 253 -6.51 4.30 25.20
C CYS A 253 -6.85 5.77 25.49
N HIS A 254 -6.22 6.73 24.81
CA HIS A 254 -6.51 8.15 25.05
C HIS A 254 -7.91 8.59 24.59
N LYS A 255 -8.58 7.75 23.77
CA LYS A 255 -9.96 7.94 23.32
C LYS A 255 -11.00 7.21 24.17
N GLY A 256 -10.55 6.52 25.23
CA GLY A 256 -11.37 5.90 26.28
C GLY A 256 -11.44 6.71 27.58
N GLN A 257 -10.67 7.79 27.73
CA GLN A 257 -10.66 8.63 28.94
C GLN A 257 -11.39 9.98 28.80
N THR A 258 -12.18 10.21 27.75
CA THR A 258 -13.01 11.43 27.63
C THR A 258 -14.47 11.23 28.06
N LEU A 259 -14.77 10.15 28.76
CA LEU A 259 -16.05 9.94 29.44
C LEU A 259 -15.73 9.43 30.84
N ASP A 260 -15.23 10.30 31.70
CA ASP A 260 -15.50 10.31 33.15
C ASP A 260 -14.90 11.60 33.75
N THR A 261 -15.72 12.28 34.53
CA THR A 261 -15.52 13.60 35.13
C THR A 261 -14.53 13.62 36.30
N GLU A 262 -13.99 14.83 36.55
CA GLU A 262 -13.45 15.34 37.83
C GLU A 262 -12.10 14.83 38.37
N SER A 263 -11.04 15.60 38.09
CA SER A 263 -10.07 16.12 39.09
C SER A 263 -8.95 16.89 38.37
N GLY A 264 -8.52 18.01 38.95
CA GLY A 264 -7.73 19.03 38.26
C GLY A 264 -6.24 18.74 38.05
N LEU A 265 -5.67 19.64 37.24
CA LEU A 265 -4.27 20.03 37.04
C LEU A 265 -3.48 19.40 35.87
N HIS A 266 -2.96 20.35 35.08
CA HIS A 266 -1.98 20.32 33.98
C HIS A 266 -2.44 19.75 32.63
N GLY A 267 -2.93 20.67 31.79
CA GLY A 267 -2.95 20.48 30.34
C GLY A 267 -1.53 20.40 29.78
N SER A 268 -1.26 19.32 29.06
CA SER A 268 -0.05 19.18 28.23
C SER A 268 -0.43 19.20 26.76
N THR A 269 0.15 20.16 26.04
CA THR A 269 0.00 20.39 24.61
C THR A 269 0.74 19.33 23.78
N SER A 270 0.29 19.14 22.53
CA SER A 270 0.75 18.18 21.50
C SER A 270 2.26 18.08 21.19
N GLY A 271 3.12 18.85 21.85
CA GLY A 271 4.58 18.83 21.70
C GLY A 271 5.30 17.76 22.54
N GLU A 272 4.70 17.27 23.63
CA GLU A 272 5.39 16.28 24.49
C GLU A 272 5.47 14.87 23.90
N CYS A 273 4.60 14.54 22.94
CA CYS A 273 4.59 13.22 22.29
C CYS A 273 5.80 13.02 21.36
N PHE A 274 6.33 14.10 20.77
CA PHE A 274 7.55 14.06 19.96
C PHE A 274 8.82 13.99 20.84
N ILE A 275 8.79 14.60 22.03
CA ILE A 275 9.90 14.54 23.01
C ILE A 275 9.98 13.16 23.68
N CYS A 276 8.84 12.50 23.90
CA CYS A 276 8.81 11.12 24.42
C CYS A 276 9.38 10.10 23.40
N TRP A 277 9.21 10.36 22.10
CA TRP A 277 9.82 9.56 21.03
C TRP A 277 11.36 9.70 20.99
N ILE A 278 11.90 10.89 21.23
CA ILE A 278 13.37 11.13 21.29
C ILE A 278 14.01 10.47 22.51
N ARG A 279 13.31 10.42 23.66
CA ARG A 279 13.86 9.82 24.90
C ARG A 279 13.95 8.29 24.89
N TYR A 280 13.26 7.61 23.97
CA TYR A 280 13.27 6.14 23.86
C TYR A 280 14.30 5.61 22.86
N PHE A 281 14.95 6.49 22.08
CA PHE A 281 16.01 6.18 21.12
C PHE A 281 17.37 6.83 21.48
N GLY A 282 17.55 7.21 22.75
CA GLY A 282 18.85 7.56 23.34
C GLY A 282 19.46 6.37 24.06
#